data_AF-A0A1E5JNN6-F1
#
_entry.id   AF-A0A1E5JNN6-F1
#
_cell.length_a   1.000
_cell.length_b   1.000
_cell.length_c   1.000
_cell.angle_alpha   90.00
_cell.angle_beta   90.00
_cell.angle_gamma   90.00
#
_symmetry.space_group_name_H-M   'P 1'
#
loop_
_entity.id
_entity.type
_entity.pdbx_description
1 polymer ?
#
loop_
_entity_poly.entity_id
_entity_poly.type
_entity_poly.pdbx_seq_one_letter_code
_entity_poly.pdbx_strand_id
1 'polypeptide(L)'
;MIDVVFISDLHLHPEDQAIQDRFSHFLEWARISVKNIYILGDFFHAWVGDDAIDDWSKEIAHQLSSLKKQGINLFYMHGNRDFLLGKTFAHLAGWTVLSEPTVIQLGQEKILLVHGDRYCTKDLAHQRFRLLTRNRIFTAFF
;
A
#
# COMPACT_ATOMS: atom_id res chain seq x y z
N MET A 1 -6.49 6.39 21.59
CA MET A 1 -6.28 5.66 20.32
C MET A 1 -6.29 6.70 19.20
N ILE A 2 -5.23 6.72 18.40
CA ILE A 2 -5.05 7.59 17.24
C ILE A 2 -6.07 7.16 16.17
N ASP A 3 -6.80 8.13 15.61
CA ASP A 3 -7.85 7.83 14.63
C ASP A 3 -7.27 7.31 13.30
N VAL A 4 -6.22 7.95 12.79
CA VAL A 4 -5.64 7.60 11.50
C VAL A 4 -4.12 7.75 11.52
N VAL A 5 -3.41 6.82 10.86
CA VAL A 5 -2.00 6.94 10.49
C VAL A 5 -1.85 6.75 8.99
N PHE A 6 -0.95 7.54 8.39
CA PHE A 6 -0.57 7.46 6.98
C PHE A 6 0.90 7.05 6.90
N ILE A 7 1.21 6.06 6.07
CA ILE A 7 2.57 5.60 5.74
C ILE A 7 2.70 5.38 4.24
N SER A 8 3.90 5.43 3.69
CA SER A 8 4.21 5.15 2.28
C SER A 8 5.71 4.86 2.12
N ASP A 9 6.12 4.40 0.93
CA ASP A 9 7.53 4.30 0.54
C ASP A 9 8.37 3.41 1.47
N LEU A 10 7.78 2.32 1.96
CA LEU A 10 8.48 1.35 2.80
C LEU A 10 9.49 0.57 1.98
N HIS A 11 9.15 0.25 0.72
CA HIS A 11 9.95 -0.60 -0.15
C HIS A 11 10.37 -1.92 0.50
N LEU A 12 9.42 -2.63 1.12
CA LEU A 12 9.68 -3.93 1.75
C LEU A 12 10.33 -4.89 0.75
N HIS A 13 11.40 -5.54 1.19
CA HIS A 13 12.18 -6.50 0.42
C HIS A 13 12.73 -7.60 1.35
N PRO A 14 12.73 -8.88 0.95
CA PRO A 14 13.17 -9.99 1.80
C PRO A 14 14.62 -9.85 2.30
N GLU A 15 15.48 -9.21 1.52
CA GLU A 15 16.88 -8.99 1.88
C GLU A 15 17.13 -7.78 2.80
N ASP A 16 16.13 -6.90 2.99
CA ASP A 16 16.26 -5.75 3.90
C ASP A 16 15.57 -6.04 5.24
N GLN A 17 16.28 -6.78 6.10
CA GLN A 17 15.76 -7.14 7.43
C GLN A 17 15.50 -5.91 8.31
N ALA A 18 16.29 -4.84 8.16
CA ALA A 18 16.18 -3.67 9.02
C ALA A 18 14.88 -2.90 8.77
N ILE A 19 14.42 -2.80 7.52
CA ILE A 19 13.11 -2.23 7.20
C ILE A 19 12.00 -3.15 7.70
N GLN A 20 12.13 -4.47 7.52
CA GLN A 20 11.14 -5.44 7.99
C GLN A 20 10.93 -5.36 9.50
N ASP A 21 12.01 -5.33 10.30
CA ASP A 21 11.92 -5.24 11.76
C ASP A 21 11.23 -3.94 12.20
N ARG A 22 11.55 -2.82 11.54
CA ARG A 22 10.88 -1.54 11.79
C ARG A 22 9.39 -1.61 11.47
N PHE A 23 9.02 -2.27 10.38
CA PHE A 23 7.63 -2.45 10.01
C PHE A 23 6.89 -3.35 11.01
N SER A 24 7.48 -4.48 11.43
CA SER A 24 6.90 -5.33 12.45
C SER A 24 6.73 -4.61 13.79
N HIS A 25 7.71 -3.81 14.24
CA HIS A 25 7.55 -2.96 15.41
C HIS A 25 6.44 -1.92 15.26
N PHE A 26 6.30 -1.33 14.07
CA PHE A 26 5.18 -0.44 13.76
C PHE A 26 3.83 -1.15 13.87
N LEU A 27 3.70 -2.37 13.35
CA LEU A 27 2.47 -3.14 13.43
C LEU A 27 2.10 -3.44 14.89
N GLU A 28 3.06 -3.87 15.72
CA GLU A 28 2.81 -4.12 17.15
C GLU A 28 2.37 -2.87 17.91
N TRP A 29 2.97 -1.72 17.62
CA TRP A 29 2.49 -0.44 18.15
C TRP A 29 1.08 -0.10 17.66
N ALA A 30 0.81 -0.31 16.37
CA ALA A 30 -0.46 0.03 15.75
C ALA A 30 -1.62 -0.78 16.35
N ARG A 31 -1.40 -2.05 16.71
CA ARG A 31 -2.38 -2.95 17.36
C ARG A 31 -3.08 -2.33 18.55
N ILE A 32 -2.34 -1.58 19.36
CA ILE A 32 -2.85 -1.00 20.61
C ILE A 32 -3.17 0.50 20.48
N SER A 33 -2.72 1.14 19.39
CA SER A 33 -2.69 2.60 19.29
C SER A 33 -3.57 3.18 18.20
N VAL A 34 -3.93 2.44 17.15
CA VAL A 34 -4.48 3.03 15.90
C VAL A 34 -5.80 2.38 15.48
N LYS A 35 -6.72 3.17 14.92
CA LYS A 35 -7.98 2.67 14.32
C LYS A 35 -7.91 2.43 12.81
N ASN A 36 -7.25 3.30 12.07
CA ASN A 36 -7.16 3.23 10.61
C ASN A 36 -5.71 3.46 10.14
N ILE A 37 -5.23 2.62 9.23
CA ILE A 37 -3.92 2.75 8.59
C ILE A 37 -4.11 2.90 7.10
N TYR A 38 -3.53 3.95 6.53
CA TYR A 38 -3.50 4.21 5.09
C TYR A 38 -2.07 4.05 4.60
N ILE A 39 -1.88 3.15 3.64
CA ILE A 39 -0.60 2.89 2.97
C ILE A 39 -0.67 3.55 1.58
N LEU A 40 0.05 4.65 1.38
CA LEU A 40 -0.05 5.51 0.20
C LEU A 40 1.01 5.18 -0.87
N GLY A 41 1.11 3.91 -1.23
CA GLY A 41 1.96 3.41 -2.31
C GLY A 41 3.38 3.03 -1.88
N ASP A 42 4.05 2.32 -2.79
CA ASP A 42 5.43 1.86 -2.66
C ASP A 42 5.65 1.06 -1.35
N PHE A 43 4.69 0.20 -1.05
CA PHE A 43 4.74 -0.70 0.11
C PHE A 43 5.82 -1.77 -0.06
N PHE A 44 5.86 -2.39 -1.24
CA PHE A 44 6.93 -3.31 -1.65
C PHE A 44 7.95 -2.61 -2.53
N HIS A 45 9.20 -3.12 -2.52
CA HIS A 45 10.26 -2.59 -3.37
C HIS A 45 9.92 -2.71 -4.87
N ALA A 46 9.29 -3.82 -5.25
CA ALA A 46 8.69 -4.05 -6.56
C ALA A 46 7.59 -5.11 -6.41
N TRP A 47 6.54 -5.02 -7.22
CA TRP A 47 5.51 -6.06 -7.30
C TRP A 47 5.22 -6.40 -8.76
N VAL A 48 5.45 -7.65 -9.14
CA VAL A 48 5.32 -8.11 -10.53
C VAL A 48 3.96 -8.72 -10.84
N GLY A 49 3.12 -8.94 -9.83
CA GLY A 49 1.82 -9.59 -9.96
C GLY A 49 1.51 -10.48 -8.76
N ASP A 50 0.23 -10.73 -8.52
CA ASP A 50 -0.22 -11.59 -7.42
C ASP A 50 0.06 -13.09 -7.66
N ASP A 51 0.43 -13.47 -8.87
CA ASP A 51 0.93 -14.80 -9.23
C ASP A 51 2.33 -15.08 -8.66
N ALA A 52 3.10 -14.04 -8.34
CA ALA A 52 4.42 -14.12 -7.71
C ALA A 52 4.37 -14.14 -6.17
N ILE A 53 3.18 -14.26 -5.56
CA ILE A 53 3.05 -14.35 -4.10
C ILE A 53 3.78 -15.59 -3.58
N ASP A 54 4.81 -15.35 -2.78
CA ASP A 54 5.62 -16.35 -2.10
C ASP A 54 5.32 -16.40 -0.59
N ASP A 55 6.04 -17.25 0.15
CA ASP A 55 5.79 -17.41 1.58
C ASP A 55 6.18 -16.17 2.40
N TRP A 56 7.18 -15.42 1.92
CA TRP A 56 7.60 -14.18 2.58
C TRP A 56 6.51 -13.10 2.49
N SER A 57 5.99 -12.85 1.30
CA SER A 57 4.94 -11.86 1.10
C SER A 57 3.60 -12.30 1.72
N LYS A 58 3.30 -13.61 1.77
CA LYS A 58 2.16 -14.14 2.55
C LYS A 58 2.29 -13.82 4.03
N GLU A 59 3.48 -13.97 4.62
CA GLU A 59 3.69 -13.66 6.03
C GLU A 59 3.41 -12.18 6.33
N ILE A 60 3.89 -11.27 5.47
CA ILE A 60 3.56 -9.84 5.55
C ILE A 60 2.04 -9.61 5.45
N ALA A 61 1.36 -10.27 4.51
CA ALA A 61 -0.09 -10.19 4.39
C ALA A 61 -0.80 -10.72 5.65
N HIS A 62 -0.32 -11.79 6.27
CA HIS A 62 -0.89 -12.33 7.50
C HIS A 62 -0.72 -11.39 8.70
N GLN A 63 0.43 -10.73 8.83
CA GLN A 63 0.65 -9.71 9.85
C GLN A 63 -0.36 -8.55 9.69
N LEU A 64 -0.57 -8.06 8.48
CA LEU A 64 -1.60 -7.05 8.17
C LEU A 64 -3.02 -7.57 8.50
N SER A 65 -3.36 -8.77 8.03
CA SER A 65 -4.66 -9.41 8.27
C SER A 65 -4.98 -9.54 9.77
N SER A 66 -3.95 -9.77 10.60
CA SER A 66 -4.09 -9.85 12.05
C SER A 66 -4.58 -8.53 12.67
N LEU A 67 -4.17 -7.38 12.11
CA LEU A 67 -4.69 -6.06 12.51
C LEU A 67 -6.16 -5.92 12.12
N LYS A 68 -6.51 -6.34 10.91
CA LYS A 68 -7.90 -6.30 10.43
C LYS A 68 -8.83 -7.12 11.32
N LYS A 69 -8.39 -8.30 11.75
CA LYS A 69 -9.12 -9.16 12.70
C LYS A 69 -9.32 -8.52 14.08
N GLN A 70 -8.47 -7.57 14.47
CA GLN A 70 -8.60 -6.79 15.71
C GLN A 70 -9.47 -5.52 15.53
N GLY A 71 -10.05 -5.31 14.35
CA GLY A 71 -10.92 -4.18 14.06
C GLY A 71 -10.21 -2.95 13.50
N ILE A 72 -8.91 -3.03 13.21
CA ILE A 72 -8.16 -1.95 12.58
C ILE A 72 -8.47 -1.94 11.09
N ASN A 73 -8.86 -0.79 10.53
CA ASN A 73 -9.10 -0.68 9.11
C ASN A 73 -7.79 -0.42 8.37
N LEU A 74 -7.55 -1.19 7.32
CA LEU A 74 -6.37 -1.06 6.47
C LEU A 74 -6.82 -0.59 5.09
N PHE A 75 -6.17 0.43 4.57
CA PHE A 75 -6.38 0.97 3.24
C PHE A 75 -5.05 1.06 2.51
N TYR A 76 -5.05 0.73 1.23
CA TYR A 76 -3.86 0.74 0.40
C TYR A 76 -4.12 1.47 -0.91
N MET A 77 -3.22 2.33 -1.32
CA MET A 77 -3.19 2.96 -2.63
C MET A 77 -1.93 2.49 -3.36
N HIS A 78 -2.04 2.19 -4.64
CA HIS A 78 -0.89 1.76 -5.45
C HIS A 78 0.15 2.85 -5.66
N GLY A 79 1.42 2.54 -5.47
CA GLY A 79 2.54 3.38 -5.87
C GLY A 79 3.03 3.08 -7.28
N ASN A 80 4.21 3.59 -7.65
CA ASN A 80 4.81 3.35 -8.97
C ASN A 80 5.74 2.12 -8.99
N ARG A 81 6.01 1.49 -7.85
CA ARG A 81 6.77 0.23 -7.73
C ARG A 81 5.89 -1.01 -7.65
N ASP A 82 4.69 -0.85 -7.09
CA ASP A 82 3.81 -1.94 -6.69
C ASP A 82 2.41 -1.85 -7.33
N PHE A 83 2.30 -1.18 -8.47
CA PHE A 83 1.04 -0.96 -9.21
C PHE A 83 0.33 -2.23 -9.71
N LEU A 84 1.02 -3.38 -9.75
CA LEU A 84 0.42 -4.69 -10.09
C LEU A 84 -0.13 -5.43 -8.86
N LEU A 85 -0.04 -4.87 -7.66
CA LEU A 85 -0.59 -5.51 -6.47
C LEU A 85 -2.11 -5.68 -6.62
N GLY A 86 -2.54 -6.93 -6.66
CA GLY A 86 -3.86 -7.30 -7.09
C GLY A 86 -4.84 -7.58 -5.95
N LYS A 87 -5.96 -8.19 -6.35
CA LYS A 87 -7.04 -8.55 -5.43
C LYS A 87 -6.70 -9.71 -4.52
N THR A 88 -5.80 -10.61 -4.93
CA THR A 88 -5.42 -11.79 -4.16
C THR A 88 -4.60 -11.38 -2.96
N PHE A 89 -3.55 -10.57 -3.15
CA PHE A 89 -2.79 -10.03 -2.03
C PHE A 89 -3.66 -9.16 -1.15
N ALA A 90 -4.50 -8.29 -1.75
CA ALA A 90 -5.41 -7.45 -0.98
C ALA A 90 -6.37 -8.25 -0.08
N HIS A 91 -6.88 -9.38 -0.57
CA HIS A 91 -7.70 -10.29 0.21
C HIS A 91 -6.92 -10.94 1.36
N LEU A 92 -5.70 -11.42 1.09
CA LEU A 92 -4.83 -12.01 2.12
C LEU A 92 -4.49 -10.99 3.22
N ALA A 93 -4.13 -9.76 2.83
CA ALA A 93 -3.77 -8.67 3.74
C ALA A 93 -4.99 -8.07 4.49
N GLY A 94 -6.20 -8.27 3.97
CA GLY A 94 -7.42 -7.72 4.56
C GLY A 94 -7.56 -6.21 4.43
N TRP A 95 -6.83 -5.58 3.49
CA TRP A 95 -6.94 -4.15 3.23
C TRP A 95 -7.95 -3.82 2.13
N THR A 96 -8.39 -2.57 2.09
CA THR A 96 -9.23 -2.03 1.02
C THR A 96 -8.36 -1.22 0.06
N VAL A 97 -8.39 -1.58 -1.22
CA VAL A 97 -7.66 -0.84 -2.26
C VAL A 97 -8.40 0.47 -2.60
N LEU A 98 -7.68 1.58 -2.55
CA LEU A 98 -8.15 2.93 -2.85
C LEU A 98 -7.77 3.31 -4.28
N SER A 99 -8.66 4.05 -4.96
CA SER A 99 -8.32 4.68 -6.24
C SER A 99 -7.40 5.88 -6.02
N GLU A 100 -6.53 6.18 -6.98
CA GLU A 100 -5.78 7.44 -6.98
C GLU A 100 -6.39 8.46 -7.97
N PRO A 101 -6.78 9.67 -7.52
CA PRO A 101 -6.80 10.15 -6.15
C PRO A 101 -8.01 9.63 -5.35
N THR A 102 -7.93 9.69 -4.02
CA THR A 102 -9.07 9.45 -3.10
C THR A 102 -9.23 10.63 -2.16
N VAL A 103 -10.46 11.12 -1.95
CA VAL A 103 -10.74 12.10 -0.90
C VAL A 103 -11.41 11.40 0.28
N ILE A 104 -10.83 11.54 1.46
CA ILE A 104 -11.41 11.05 2.71
C ILE A 104 -11.93 12.20 3.57
N GLN A 105 -12.84 11.89 4.50
CA GLN A 105 -13.31 12.82 5.53
C GLN A 105 -12.65 12.45 6.86
N LEU A 106 -11.92 13.37 7.48
CA LEU A 106 -11.34 13.20 8.81
C LEU A 106 -11.86 14.30 9.73
N GLY A 107 -12.82 13.97 10.59
CA GLY A 107 -13.55 14.99 11.35
C GLY A 107 -14.32 15.91 10.39
N GLN A 108 -14.05 17.21 10.44
CA GLN A 108 -14.65 18.20 9.54
C GLN A 108 -13.80 18.46 8.28
N GLU A 109 -12.59 17.91 8.21
CA GLU A 109 -11.66 18.16 7.11
C GLU A 109 -11.78 17.15 5.97
N LYS A 110 -11.69 17.64 4.74
CA LYS A 110 -11.54 16.81 3.54
C LYS A 110 -10.07 16.69 3.19
N ILE A 111 -9.56 15.46 3.14
CA ILE A 111 -8.15 15.18 2.88
C ILE A 111 -8.03 14.46 1.53
N LEU A 112 -7.26 15.04 0.61
CA LEU A 112 -6.90 14.41 -0.66
C LEU A 112 -5.70 13.48 -0.44
N LEU A 113 -5.89 12.21 -0.76
CA LEU A 113 -4.86 11.18 -0.77
C LEU A 113 -4.40 10.91 -2.19
N VAL A 114 -3.09 10.89 -2.35
CA VAL A 114 -2.35 10.53 -3.55
C VAL A 114 -1.10 9.77 -3.12
N HIS A 115 -0.52 8.98 -4.01
CA HIS A 115 0.84 8.50 -3.84
C HIS A 115 1.83 9.66 -4.10
N GLY A 116 1.59 10.41 -5.20
CA GLY A 116 2.28 11.69 -5.46
C GLY A 116 3.04 11.72 -6.78
N ASP A 117 3.41 10.57 -7.33
CA ASP A 117 4.09 10.39 -8.63
C ASP A 117 3.42 11.19 -9.76
N ARG A 118 2.07 11.24 -9.75
CA ARG A 118 1.23 12.01 -10.68
C ARG A 118 1.64 13.48 -10.83
N TYR A 119 2.12 14.10 -9.76
CA TYR A 119 2.44 15.53 -9.71
C TYR A 119 3.86 15.86 -10.20
N CYS A 120 4.69 14.85 -10.46
CA CYS A 120 6.02 14.99 -11.06
C CYS A 120 5.95 15.26 -12.57
N THR A 121 5.12 16.22 -13.00
CA THR A 121 4.75 16.45 -14.42
C THR A 121 5.90 16.85 -15.32
N LYS A 122 7.01 17.31 -14.76
CA LYS A 122 8.24 17.65 -15.50
C LYS A 122 9.10 16.43 -15.84
N ASP A 123 8.90 15.30 -15.15
CA ASP A 123 9.55 14.04 -15.51
C ASP A 123 8.76 13.34 -16.62
N LEU A 124 9.01 13.74 -17.87
CA LEU A 124 8.24 13.25 -19.02
C LEU A 124 8.40 11.74 -19.24
N ALA A 125 9.56 11.17 -18.91
CA ALA A 125 9.80 9.74 -19.05
C ALA A 125 8.97 8.95 -18.04
N HIS A 126 9.02 9.36 -16.78
CA HIS A 126 8.21 8.79 -15.72
C HIS A 126 6.71 8.92 -16.02
N GLN A 127 6.24 10.10 -16.43
CA GLN A 127 4.83 10.33 -16.74
C GLN A 127 4.33 9.45 -17.90
N ARG A 128 5.16 9.17 -18.91
CA ARG A 128 4.83 8.21 -19.98
C ARG A 128 4.70 6.79 -19.45
N PHE A 129 5.64 6.37 -18.61
CA PHE A 129 5.58 5.06 -17.96
C PHE A 129 4.34 4.92 -17.08
N ARG A 130 4.01 5.95 -16.30
CA ARG A 130 2.80 6.01 -15.47
C ARG A 130 1.52 5.85 -16.30
N LEU A 131 1.43 6.47 -17.48
CA LEU A 131 0.26 6.29 -18.36
C LEU A 131 0.07 4.84 -18.79
N LEU A 132 1.17 4.12 -18.99
CA LEU A 132 1.17 2.72 -19.40
C LEU A 132 0.82 1.82 -18.21
N THR A 133 1.45 1.99 -17.06
CA THR A 133 1.21 1.14 -15.86
C THR A 133 -0.15 1.37 -15.20
N ARG A 134 -0.76 2.54 -15.37
CA ARG A 134 -2.12 2.84 -14.88
C ARG A 134 -3.22 2.50 -15.90
N ASN A 135 -2.86 1.94 -17.06
CA ASN A 135 -3.83 1.47 -18.05
C ASN A 135 -4.40 0.11 -17.62
N ARG A 136 -5.73 0.00 -17.56
CA ARG A 136 -6.42 -1.25 -17.15
C ARG A 136 -6.10 -2.45 -18.05
N ILE A 137 -5.82 -2.21 -19.32
CA ILE A 137 -5.42 -3.27 -20.26
C ILE A 137 -4.03 -3.77 -19.87
N PHE A 138 -3.10 -2.86 -19.59
CA PHE A 138 -1.75 -3.23 -19.16
C PHE A 138 -1.80 -4.10 -17.89
N THR A 139 -2.47 -3.64 -16.84
CA THR A 139 -2.63 -4.40 -15.58
C THR A 139 -3.48 -5.67 -15.67
N ALA A 140 -4.06 -5.97 -16.84
CA ALA A 140 -4.83 -7.20 -17.06
C ALA A 140 -4.01 -8.26 -17.82
N PHE A 141 -2.96 -7.84 -18.54
CA PHE A 141 -2.05 -8.72 -19.29
C PHE A 141 -0.73 -8.98 -18.54
N PHE A 142 -0.37 -8.07 -17.64
CA PHE A 142 0.71 -8.18 -16.69
C PHE A 142 0.10 -8.21 -15.29
#